data_AF-A0A383BM37-F1
#
_entry.id   AF-A0A383BM37-F1
#
_cell.length_a   1.000
_cell.length_b   1.000
_cell.length_c   1.000
_cell.angle_alpha   90.00
_cell.angle_beta   90.00
_cell.angle_gamma   90.00
#
_symmetry.space_group_name_H-M   'P 1'
#
loop_
_entity.id
_entity.type
_entity.pdbx_description
1 polymer ?
#
loop_
_entity_poly.entity_id
_entity_poly.type
_entity_poly.pdbx_seq_one_letter_code
_entity_poly.pdbx_strand_id
1 'polypeptide(L)'
;MAEKKPNILFLLIDSFNSRNCFGNEKTSITPNIDSLISNGVYFDQVITCASTTVPSICGMFTGTYPFNATVLDGNHYKLNTKIQNFVSILEKNGYHVKAMVPDGIKHIRLEKIFHENLDVFNSFST
;
A
#
# COMPACT_ATOMS: atom_id res chain seq x y z
N MET A 1 13.66 26.71 -14.83
CA MET A 1 12.40 26.03 -15.17
C MET A 1 11.90 25.36 -13.90
N ALA A 2 10.60 25.43 -13.57
CA ALA A 2 10.09 24.67 -12.44
C ALA A 2 10.24 23.17 -12.74
N GLU A 3 10.86 22.43 -11.83
CA GLU A 3 11.08 20.99 -12.01
C GLU A 3 9.74 20.26 -12.03
N LYS A 4 9.51 19.42 -13.05
CA LYS A 4 8.26 18.69 -13.19
C LYS A 4 8.19 17.61 -12.11
N LYS A 5 7.15 17.67 -11.28
CA LYS A 5 6.89 16.66 -10.25
C LYS A 5 6.72 15.26 -10.89
N PRO A 6 7.36 14.20 -10.35
CA PRO A 6 7.25 12.86 -10.90
C PRO A 6 5.87 12.27 -10.58
N ASN A 7 5.35 11.37 -11.42
CA ASN A 7 4.17 10.58 -11.06
C ASN A 7 4.58 9.44 -10.12
N ILE A 8 3.70 9.03 -9.22
CA ILE A 8 3.94 7.94 -8.26
C ILE A 8 2.92 6.84 -8.49
N LEU A 9 3.40 5.62 -8.77
CA LEU A 9 2.58 4.41 -8.80
C LEU A 9 2.90 3.58 -7.55
N PHE A 10 1.92 3.41 -6.68
CA PHE A 10 2.03 2.60 -5.48
C PHE A 10 1.30 1.26 -5.68
N LEU A 11 2.06 0.16 -5.77
CA LEU A 11 1.52 -1.19 -5.99
C LEU A 11 1.72 -2.03 -4.73
N LEU A 12 0.63 -2.52 -4.16
CA LEU A 12 0.62 -3.42 -3.01
C LEU A 12 0.00 -4.77 -3.42
N ILE A 13 0.71 -5.85 -3.12
CA ILE A 13 0.30 -7.22 -3.45
C ILE A 13 0.08 -7.97 -2.13
N ASP A 14 -1.14 -8.47 -1.91
CA ASP A 14 -1.46 -9.24 -0.70
C ASP A 14 -0.80 -10.62 -0.73
N SER A 15 -0.32 -11.08 0.43
CA SER A 15 0.33 -12.37 0.62
C SER A 15 1.52 -12.65 -0.34
N PHE A 16 2.21 -11.60 -0.80
CA PHE A 16 3.38 -11.73 -1.67
C PHE A 16 4.60 -12.27 -0.93
N ASN A 17 5.22 -13.32 -1.47
CA ASN A 17 6.47 -13.87 -0.96
C ASN A 17 7.62 -13.58 -1.94
N SER A 18 8.53 -12.69 -1.52
CA SER A 18 9.65 -12.23 -2.35
C SER A 18 10.61 -13.36 -2.75
N ARG A 19 10.73 -14.42 -1.92
CA ARG A 19 11.61 -15.57 -2.21
C ARG A 19 11.23 -16.29 -3.50
N ASN A 20 9.95 -16.25 -3.86
CA ASN A 20 9.49 -16.87 -5.10
C ASN A 20 9.87 -16.06 -6.35
N CYS A 21 10.24 -14.79 -6.20
CA CYS A 21 10.44 -13.85 -7.31
C CYS A 21 11.89 -13.35 -7.41
N PHE A 22 12.72 -13.52 -6.38
CA PHE A 22 14.08 -13.01 -6.32
C PHE A 22 15.00 -13.91 -5.49
N GLY A 23 16.29 -13.96 -5.84
CA GLY A 23 17.31 -14.72 -5.13
C GLY A 23 17.42 -16.19 -5.57
N ASN A 24 18.26 -16.97 -4.87
CA ASN A 24 18.57 -18.36 -5.21
C ASN A 24 17.37 -19.32 -5.03
N GLU A 25 16.40 -18.95 -4.20
CA GLU A 25 15.19 -19.73 -3.94
C GLU A 25 14.04 -19.40 -4.92
N LYS A 26 14.30 -18.57 -5.94
CA LYS A 26 13.29 -18.15 -6.92
C LYS A 26 12.72 -19.35 -7.67
N THR A 27 11.41 -19.49 -7.64
CA THR A 27 10.66 -20.56 -8.32
C THR A 27 9.67 -20.03 -9.36
N SER A 28 9.22 -18.78 -9.25
CA SER A 28 8.22 -18.19 -10.14
C SER A 28 8.84 -17.54 -11.38
N ILE A 29 8.11 -17.59 -12.49
CA ILE A 29 8.43 -16.84 -13.71
C ILE A 29 7.83 -15.44 -13.59
N THR A 30 8.68 -14.42 -13.40
CA THR A 30 8.25 -13.05 -13.04
C THR A 30 8.92 -11.96 -13.88
N PRO A 31 8.83 -11.99 -15.22
CA PRO A 31 9.63 -11.13 -16.09
C PRO A 31 9.42 -9.62 -15.85
N ASN A 32 8.20 -9.21 -15.48
CA ASN A 32 7.91 -7.80 -15.17
C ASN A 32 8.54 -7.36 -13.84
N ILE A 33 8.54 -8.22 -12.82
CA ILE A 33 9.20 -7.94 -11.53
C ILE A 33 10.73 -7.90 -11.73
N ASP A 34 11.26 -8.83 -12.53
CA ASP A 34 12.69 -8.90 -12.86
C ASP A 34 13.14 -7.62 -13.56
N SER A 35 12.33 -7.10 -14.49
CA SER A 35 12.57 -5.83 -15.16
C SER A 35 12.52 -4.63 -14.22
N LEU A 36 11.58 -4.61 -13.25
CA LEU A 36 11.54 -3.55 -12.23
C LEU A 36 12.78 -3.57 -11.32
N ILE A 37 13.27 -4.76 -10.98
CA ILE A 37 14.48 -4.93 -10.16
C ILE A 37 15.73 -4.47 -10.93
N SER A 38 15.87 -4.87 -12.20
CA SER A 38 17.05 -4.53 -13.00
C SER A 38 17.13 -3.04 -13.37
N ASN A 39 15.98 -2.37 -13.51
CA ASN A 39 15.90 -0.94 -13.83
C ASN A 39 15.69 -0.05 -12.59
N GLY A 40 15.76 -0.61 -11.39
CA GLY A 40 15.39 0.08 -10.16
C GLY A 40 16.28 -0.30 -8.98
N VAL A 41 15.72 -0.18 -7.79
CA VAL A 41 16.38 -0.55 -6.54
C VAL A 41 15.56 -1.63 -5.85
N TYR A 42 16.22 -2.74 -5.50
CA TYR A 42 15.65 -3.79 -4.68
C TYR A 42 16.18 -3.69 -3.25
N PHE A 43 15.27 -3.72 -2.28
CA PHE A 43 15.60 -3.73 -0.87
C PHE A 43 15.50 -5.17 -0.36
N ASP A 44 16.62 -5.75 0.05
CA ASP A 44 16.70 -7.12 0.59
C ASP A 44 16.21 -7.23 2.04
N GLN A 45 16.15 -6.10 2.75
CA GLN A 45 15.63 -5.99 4.11
C GLN A 45 14.48 -4.97 4.22
N VAL A 46 13.28 -5.42 3.89
CA VAL A 46 12.02 -4.67 4.14
C VAL A 46 11.22 -5.42 5.19
N ILE A 47 11.13 -4.84 6.40
CA ILE A 47 10.47 -5.46 7.55
C ILE A 47 9.14 -4.75 7.81
N THR A 48 8.06 -5.52 7.84
CA THR A 48 6.73 -4.99 8.18
C THR A 48 6.64 -4.59 9.66
N CYS A 49 5.89 -3.52 9.96
CA CYS A 49 5.61 -3.12 11.32
C CYS A 49 4.59 -4.02 12.04
N ALA A 50 3.89 -4.90 11.30
CA ALA A 50 2.95 -5.88 11.83
C ALA A 50 2.79 -7.10 10.92
N SER A 51 2.49 -8.26 11.52
CA SER A 51 2.29 -9.53 10.81
C SER A 51 0.88 -9.74 10.24
N THR A 52 -0.01 -8.74 10.35
CA THR A 52 -1.41 -8.84 9.90
C THR A 52 -1.72 -7.73 8.88
N THR A 53 -2.57 -8.02 7.91
CA THR A 53 -2.89 -7.14 6.77
C THR A 53 -3.31 -5.74 7.20
N VAL A 54 -4.32 -5.61 8.07
CA VAL A 54 -4.84 -4.27 8.44
C VAL A 54 -3.80 -3.43 9.18
N PRO A 55 -3.16 -3.89 10.27
CA PRO A 55 -2.15 -3.09 10.95
C PRO A 55 -0.92 -2.77 10.08
N SER A 56 -0.52 -3.69 9.19
CA SER A 56 0.58 -3.47 8.24
C SER A 56 0.26 -2.35 7.25
N ILE A 57 -0.92 -2.40 6.61
CA ILE A 57 -1.39 -1.36 5.69
C ILE A 57 -1.54 -0.02 6.43
N CYS A 58 -2.14 -0.02 7.62
CA CYS A 58 -2.29 1.20 8.39
C CYS A 58 -0.93 1.86 8.69
N GLY A 59 0.04 1.09 9.20
CA GLY A 59 1.37 1.64 9.49
C GLY A 59 2.11 2.11 8.25
N MET A 60 1.94 1.42 7.12
CA MET A 60 2.48 1.82 5.82
C MET A 60 1.91 3.15 5.32
N PHE A 61 0.60 3.39 5.50
CA PHE A 61 -0.04 4.64 5.08
C PHE A 61 0.29 5.82 5.99
N THR A 62 0.40 5.59 7.30
CA THR A 62 0.64 6.65 8.29
C THR A 62 2.12 6.91 8.57
N GLY A 63 3.01 5.97 8.21
CA GLY A 63 4.42 6.02 8.58
C GLY A 63 4.67 5.85 10.08
N THR A 64 3.72 5.24 10.82
CA THR A 64 3.79 5.06 12.27
C THR A 64 3.54 3.61 12.68
N TYR A 65 3.94 3.24 13.89
CA TYR A 65 3.68 1.89 14.41
C TYR A 65 2.18 1.59 14.58
N PRO A 66 1.79 0.30 14.54
CA PRO A 66 0.39 -0.13 14.61
C PRO A 66 -0.45 0.49 15.73
N PHE A 67 0.13 0.66 16.92
CA PHE A 67 -0.56 1.23 18.08
C PHE A 67 -0.99 2.69 17.87
N ASN A 68 -0.33 3.43 16.99
CA ASN A 68 -0.72 4.78 16.57
C ASN A 68 -1.50 4.77 15.25
N ALA A 69 -1.13 3.88 14.33
CA ALA A 69 -1.68 3.80 12.99
C ALA A 69 -3.11 3.25 12.94
N THR A 70 -3.54 2.52 13.97
CA THR A 70 -4.84 1.86 14.01
C THR A 70 -5.74 2.45 15.08
N VAL A 71 -7.06 2.30 14.87
CA VAL A 71 -8.09 2.49 15.89
C VAL A 71 -8.97 1.25 15.94
N LEU A 72 -9.45 0.92 17.12
CA LEU A 72 -10.44 -0.14 17.31
C LEU A 72 -11.84 0.42 17.05
N ASP A 73 -12.58 -0.21 16.14
CA ASP A 73 -13.97 0.12 15.83
C ASP A 73 -14.83 -1.15 15.88
N GLY A 74 -15.56 -1.31 16.99
CA GLY A 74 -16.14 -2.60 17.36
C GLY A 74 -15.03 -3.62 17.63
N ASN A 75 -15.07 -4.75 16.93
CA ASN A 75 -14.08 -5.83 17.06
C ASN A 75 -12.99 -5.81 15.96
N HIS A 76 -12.89 -4.72 15.19
CA HIS A 76 -11.98 -4.64 14.05
C HIS A 76 -11.05 -3.44 14.17
N TYR A 77 -9.77 -3.68 13.92
CA TYR A 77 -8.81 -2.60 13.69
C TYR A 77 -9.08 -1.94 12.34
N LYS A 78 -8.96 -0.61 12.30
CA LYS A 78 -9.13 0.20 11.08
C LYS A 78 -8.08 1.31 11.06
N LEU A 79 -7.91 1.97 9.93
CA LEU A 79 -7.00 3.11 9.79
C LEU A 79 -7.37 4.23 10.76
N ASN A 80 -6.37 4.75 11.48
CA ASN A 80 -6.50 5.96 12.27
C ASN A 80 -6.47 7.20 11.35
N THR A 81 -7.65 7.68 10.97
CA THR A 81 -7.78 8.83 10.06
C THR A 81 -7.52 10.18 10.73
N LYS A 82 -7.25 10.21 12.05
CA LYS A 82 -6.95 11.44 12.79
C LYS A 82 -5.47 11.86 12.68
N ILE A 83 -4.61 10.96 12.21
CA ILE A 83 -3.19 11.24 12.02
C ILE A 83 -2.86 11.41 10.54
N GLN A 84 -1.73 12.07 10.27
CA GLN A 84 -1.27 12.29 8.91
C GLN A 84 -0.93 10.96 8.22
N ASN A 85 -1.21 10.90 6.93
CA ASN A 85 -0.86 9.80 6.04
C ASN A 85 -0.23 10.34 4.75
N PHE A 86 0.51 9.50 4.01
CA PHE A 86 1.22 9.96 2.82
C PHE A 86 0.28 10.44 1.71
N VAL A 87 -0.95 9.95 1.63
CA VAL A 87 -1.95 10.38 0.64
C VAL A 87 -2.30 11.86 0.85
N SER A 88 -2.66 12.23 2.08
CA SER A 88 -2.93 13.62 2.44
C SER A 88 -1.71 14.55 2.26
N ILE A 89 -0.49 14.01 2.40
CA ILE A 89 0.74 14.76 2.14
C ILE A 89 0.86 15.04 0.64
N LEU A 90 0.63 14.05 -0.22
CA LEU A 90 0.68 14.19 -1.67
C LEU A 90 -0.38 15.20 -2.15
N GLU A 91 -1.63 15.10 -1.68
CA GLU A 91 -2.70 16.04 -2.01
C GLU A 91 -2.35 17.49 -1.66
N LYS A 92 -1.85 17.73 -0.42
CA LYS A 92 -1.38 19.06 0.02
C LYS A 92 -0.24 19.60 -0.85
N ASN A 93 0.52 18.71 -1.49
CA ASN A 93 1.59 19.06 -2.41
C ASN A 93 1.13 19.12 -3.88
N GLY A 94 -0.19 19.15 -4.14
CA GLY A 94 -0.77 19.35 -5.46
C GLY A 94 -0.75 18.11 -6.36
N TYR A 95 -0.62 16.91 -5.79
CA TYR A 95 -0.83 15.67 -6.53
C TYR A 95 -2.31 15.32 -6.60
N HIS A 96 -2.75 14.83 -7.75
CA HIS A 96 -4.01 14.11 -7.85
C HIS A 96 -3.77 12.67 -7.37
N VAL A 97 -4.54 12.23 -6.38
CA VAL A 97 -4.43 10.89 -5.79
C VAL A 97 -5.66 10.07 -6.15
N LYS A 98 -5.43 8.81 -6.52
CA LYS A 98 -6.48 7.85 -6.83
C LYS A 98 -6.01 6.46 -6.42
N ALA A 99 -6.93 5.63 -5.93
CA ALA A 99 -6.65 4.24 -5.59
C ALA A 99 -7.69 3.30 -6.17
N MET A 100 -7.27 2.07 -6.44
CA MET A 100 -8.13 0.95 -6.81
C MET A 100 -7.82 -0.22 -5.88
N VAL A 101 -8.85 -0.76 -5.23
CA VAL A 101 -8.69 -1.81 -4.21
C VAL A 101 -9.70 -2.94 -4.39
N PRO A 102 -9.39 -4.18 -3.97
CA PRO A 102 -10.39 -5.24 -3.91
C PRO A 102 -11.40 -4.97 -2.78
N ASP A 103 -12.64 -5.41 -2.98
CA ASP A 103 -13.73 -5.29 -2.01
C ASP A 103 -13.44 -5.91 -0.64
N GLY A 104 -12.61 -6.97 -0.61
CA GLY A 104 -12.14 -7.61 0.62
C GLY A 104 -11.45 -6.68 1.62
N ILE A 105 -10.87 -5.55 1.18
CA ILE A 105 -10.14 -4.61 2.06
C ILE A 105 -10.90 -3.31 2.35
N LYS A 106 -12.18 -3.19 1.96
CA LYS A 106 -13.02 -2.02 2.27
C LYS A 106 -13.08 -1.70 3.76
N HIS A 107 -13.02 -2.71 4.62
CA HIS A 107 -13.15 -2.56 6.07
C HIS A 107 -11.99 -1.74 6.73
N ILE A 108 -10.88 -1.53 6.01
CA ILE A 108 -9.70 -0.76 6.50
C ILE A 108 -10.00 0.74 6.63
N ARG A 109 -11.02 1.26 5.94
CA ARG A 109 -11.39 2.69 5.82
C ARG A 109 -10.54 3.54 4.87
N LEU A 110 -10.09 2.96 3.75
CA LEU A 110 -9.34 3.73 2.75
C LEU A 110 -10.21 4.80 2.06
N GLU A 111 -11.53 4.65 2.05
CA GLU A 111 -12.48 5.66 1.56
C GLU A 111 -12.42 6.97 2.35
N LYS A 112 -11.89 6.95 3.58
CA LYS A 112 -11.71 8.15 4.40
C LYS A 112 -10.48 8.97 4.02
N ILE A 113 -9.54 8.39 3.27
CA ILE A 113 -8.32 9.08 2.81
C ILE A 113 -8.32 9.35 1.31
N PHE A 114 -9.02 8.54 0.52
CA PHE A 114 -9.14 8.73 -0.93
C PHE A 114 -10.49 9.35 -1.34
N HIS A 115 -11.47 9.43 -0.44
CA HIS A 115 -12.78 10.02 -0.69
C HIS A 115 -13.46 9.41 -1.93
N GLU A 116 -13.96 10.22 -2.86
CA GLU A 116 -14.53 9.79 -4.15
C GLU A 116 -13.51 9.19 -5.13
N ASN A 117 -12.20 9.31 -4.86
CA ASN A 117 -11.13 8.80 -5.72
C ASN A 117 -10.72 7.35 -5.36
N LEU A 118 -11.59 6.61 -4.68
CA LEU A 118 -11.39 5.19 -4.39
C LEU A 118 -12.31 4.33 -5.27
N ASP A 119 -11.73 3.64 -6.24
CA ASP A 119 -12.42 2.60 -7.00
C ASP A 119 -12.32 1.26 -6.25
N VAL A 120 -13.44 0.55 -6.16
CA VAL A 120 -13.45 -0.78 -5.57
C VAL A 120 -13.98 -1.81 -6.56
N PHE A 121 -13.21 -2.88 -6.75
CA PHE A 121 -13.58 -3.97 -7.65
C PHE A 121 -13.89 -5.26 -6.87
N ASN A 122 -14.76 -6.09 -7.46
CA ASN A 122 -15.07 -7.40 -6.90
C ASN A 122 -13.90 -8.35 -7.21
N SER A 123 -13.25 -8.84 -6.15
CA SER A 123 -12.08 -9.72 -6.26
C SER A 123 -12.43 -11.19 -6.56
N PHE A 124 -13.70 -11.57 -6.41
CA PHE A 124 -14.21 -12.93 -6.64
C PHE A 124 -15.01 -13.06 -7.95
N SER A 125 -15.03 -12.03 -8.80
CA SER A 125 -15.66 -12.09 -10.13
C SER A 125 -14.69 -12.63 -11.18
N THR A 126 -14.53 -13.94 -11.20
CA THR A 126 -14.14 -14.71 -12.39
C THR A 126 -15.26 -15.67 -12.73
#